data_AF-A0A928HUY1-F1
#
_entry.id   AF-A0A928HUY1-F1
#
_cell.length_a   1.000
_cell.length_b   1.000
_cell.length_c   1.000
_cell.angle_alpha   90.00
_cell.angle_beta   90.00
_cell.angle_gamma   90.00
#
_symmetry.space_group_name_H-M   'P 1'
#
loop_
_entity.id
_entity.type
_entity.pdbx_description
1 polymer ?
#
loop_
_entity_poly.entity_id
_entity_poly.type
_entity_poly.pdbx_seq_one_letter_code
_entity_poly.pdbx_strand_id
1 'polypeptide(L)'
;MRKFTKSAIALLLSFILIISSATPIFAVSKDSSGQPLQYSSEYNSGERDVVCTTLDGTSASSYYTGSYTYENLMSLSSSALKSTLHTLMTSTHKYTSSYNDCHYKADRTDCENENRRVSLLYTQYSATMDDYISGSTGWNREHVWPKSLGGDSESGGGADLHHIRPDDNKTNSTRGSLKFGEVNGGSPVNGSSTVGSLTGGYVGGGYMEPHDNVKGDVARICLYVMVRWDSEWGATSITQVFQSVDVLLEWCEMDPVDTWEMGRNEVVQDIQGNRNVFIDYPEFAWLIYGREIPADMTTPSGNSSALDPSCPHTSTTIKNQVSATCGKDGYTGDTYCTSCNGKLQSGTKISATGNHSFSAWVESGTTQTRTCTICGKTESQQIECKHASTAVRNAVAETCGKDGYTGDTYCLICGSTVQKGTTISKTGIHSYNEWQINVSANTKTRSCYICGHSETVSADLENCTHENTELRNQVAATCGKAGYTGDECCTVCYQVVVKGTAIAATGNHNFGEVVIIVAPTYIHEGSGKQACSDCDEVKTVTLSPLATDGELTVEQLISCLDSDAEKILLLLTLGMTDRFFVDAISK
;
A
#
# COMPACT_ATOMS: atom_id res chain seq x y z
N MET A 1 -14.22 -91.06 11.06
CA MET A 1 -15.54 -90.38 11.03
C MET A 1 -15.74 -89.60 12.32
N ARG A 2 -15.84 -88.26 12.22
CA ARG A 2 -16.50 -87.27 13.12
C ARG A 2 -15.83 -85.90 12.82
N LYS A 3 -16.26 -85.25 11.74
CA LYS A 3 -17.24 -84.14 11.70
C LYS A 3 -16.68 -82.87 12.35
N PHE A 4 -16.16 -81.98 11.50
CA PHE A 4 -15.83 -80.59 11.80
C PHE A 4 -17.09 -79.82 12.21
N THR A 5 -17.00 -79.05 13.30
CA THR A 5 -18.05 -78.12 13.74
C THR A 5 -17.48 -76.73 13.96
N LYS A 6 -17.93 -75.79 13.13
CA LYS A 6 -18.13 -74.33 13.31
C LYS A 6 -17.41 -73.60 14.46
N SER A 7 -16.10 -73.76 14.62
CA SER A 7 -15.29 -72.79 15.39
C SER A 7 -14.00 -72.36 14.68
N ALA A 8 -13.91 -72.63 13.37
CA ALA A 8 -12.83 -72.17 12.49
C ALA A 8 -13.20 -70.90 11.68
N ILE A 9 -14.17 -70.10 12.17
CA ILE A 9 -14.56 -68.80 11.59
C ILE A 9 -14.73 -67.78 12.74
N ALA A 10 -13.77 -67.76 13.65
CA ALA A 10 -13.65 -66.73 14.70
C ALA A 10 -12.18 -66.38 15.02
N LEU A 11 -11.25 -66.79 14.14
CA LEU A 11 -9.81 -66.55 14.27
C LEU A 11 -9.17 -66.05 12.96
N LEU A 12 -10.01 -65.53 12.06
CA LEU A 12 -9.63 -64.96 10.76
C LEU A 12 -10.32 -63.60 10.49
N LEU A 13 -10.86 -62.97 11.54
CA LEU A 13 -11.52 -61.64 11.49
C LEU A 13 -11.11 -60.72 12.66
N SER A 14 -9.94 -60.94 13.25
CA SER A 14 -9.33 -60.02 14.22
C SER A 14 -7.87 -59.68 13.92
N PHE A 15 -7.40 -60.02 12.71
CA PHE A 15 -6.08 -59.66 12.18
C PHE A 15 -6.20 -58.66 11.01
N ILE A 16 -7.13 -57.71 11.11
CA ILE A 16 -7.07 -56.42 10.39
C ILE A 16 -7.55 -55.36 11.38
N LEU A 17 -6.83 -55.22 12.50
CA LEU A 17 -6.81 -53.94 13.21
C LEU A 17 -5.71 -53.13 12.55
N ILE A 18 -6.14 -52.33 11.58
CA ILE A 18 -5.67 -50.98 11.30
C ILE A 18 -4.36 -50.65 12.03
N ILE A 19 -3.23 -50.97 11.41
CA ILE A 19 -2.03 -50.16 11.57
C ILE A 19 -2.36 -48.85 10.84
N SER A 20 -3.16 -48.02 11.49
CA SER A 20 -3.12 -46.60 11.26
C SER A 20 -1.75 -46.19 11.73
N SER A 21 -0.90 -45.80 10.79
CA SER A 21 0.35 -45.11 11.03
C SER A 21 0.09 -43.79 11.76
N ALA A 22 -0.26 -43.88 13.04
CA ALA A 22 0.09 -42.84 13.98
C ALA A 22 1.56 -43.12 14.31
N THR A 23 2.46 -42.47 13.60
CA THR A 23 3.82 -42.27 14.12
C THR A 23 3.65 -41.73 15.54
N PRO A 24 4.21 -42.38 16.57
CA PRO A 24 4.20 -41.76 17.89
C PRO A 24 4.96 -40.44 17.76
N ILE A 25 4.26 -39.33 17.99
CA ILE A 25 4.89 -38.03 18.21
C ILE A 25 5.71 -38.21 19.49
N PHE A 26 6.98 -38.56 19.35
CA PHE A 26 7.92 -38.49 20.45
C PHE A 26 8.07 -37.01 20.80
N ALA A 27 7.33 -36.55 21.80
CA ALA A 27 7.53 -35.22 22.36
C ALA A 27 9.01 -35.11 22.76
N VAL A 28 9.72 -34.15 22.17
CA VAL A 28 11.12 -33.89 22.48
C VAL A 28 11.24 -33.56 23.96
N SER A 29 12.07 -34.31 24.69
CA SER A 29 12.25 -34.06 26.11
C SER A 29 12.96 -32.72 26.31
N LYS A 30 12.40 -31.87 27.17
CA LYS A 30 12.92 -30.52 27.47
C LYS A 30 13.46 -30.45 28.90
N ASP A 31 14.41 -29.56 29.14
CA ASP A 31 14.87 -29.21 30.48
C ASP A 31 13.89 -28.25 31.20
N SER A 32 14.23 -27.83 32.42
CA SER A 32 13.39 -26.93 33.22
C SER A 32 13.28 -25.51 32.65
N SER A 33 14.13 -25.12 31.70
CA SER A 33 14.10 -23.83 31.02
C SER A 33 13.34 -23.88 29.68
N GLY A 34 12.88 -25.06 29.27
CA GLY A 34 12.19 -25.28 27.99
C GLY A 34 13.14 -25.65 26.84
N GLN A 35 14.46 -25.74 27.08
CA GLN A 35 15.42 -26.19 26.06
C GLN A 35 15.17 -27.64 25.68
N PRO A 36 15.12 -27.98 24.38
CA PRO A 36 15.26 -29.36 23.94
C PRO A 36 16.55 -29.99 24.48
N LEU A 37 16.45 -31.16 25.13
CA LEU A 37 17.62 -31.94 25.56
C LEU A 37 18.41 -32.53 24.38
N GLN A 38 17.73 -32.70 23.25
CA GLN A 38 18.28 -33.10 21.98
C GLN A 38 17.40 -32.50 20.88
N TYR A 39 18.00 -31.89 19.87
CA TYR A 39 17.28 -31.36 18.74
C TYR A 39 17.01 -32.43 17.68
N SER A 40 15.88 -32.30 16.97
CA SER A 40 15.54 -33.17 15.85
C SER A 40 16.25 -32.73 14.57
N SER A 41 16.73 -33.69 13.78
CA SER A 41 17.22 -33.45 12.42
C SER A 41 16.10 -33.54 11.37
N GLU A 42 14.92 -34.05 11.74
CA GLU A 42 13.80 -34.25 10.83
C GLU A 42 12.95 -32.98 10.69
N TYR A 43 12.71 -32.26 11.78
CA TYR A 43 11.93 -31.03 11.82
C TYR A 43 12.44 -30.13 12.95
N ASN A 44 12.12 -28.84 12.88
CA ASN A 44 12.57 -27.88 13.87
C ASN A 44 11.84 -28.13 15.20
N SER A 45 12.57 -28.70 16.15
CA SER A 45 12.07 -29.00 17.50
C SER A 45 12.29 -27.87 18.50
N GLY A 46 12.80 -26.72 18.03
CA GLY A 46 12.99 -25.53 18.84
C GLY A 46 11.70 -24.76 19.07
N GLU A 47 11.72 -23.93 20.10
CA GLU A 47 10.65 -23.00 20.47
C GLU A 47 11.17 -21.56 20.36
N ARG A 48 10.34 -20.67 19.83
CA ARG A 48 10.69 -19.24 19.73
C ARG A 48 10.86 -18.61 21.10
N ASP A 49 11.73 -17.61 21.17
CA ASP A 49 11.96 -16.76 22.35
C ASP A 49 12.53 -17.50 23.58
N VAL A 50 12.84 -18.79 23.47
CA VAL A 50 13.53 -19.56 24.51
C VAL A 50 15.03 -19.47 24.25
N VAL A 51 15.74 -18.63 25.00
CA VAL A 51 17.18 -18.38 24.81
C VAL A 51 18.00 -19.68 24.91
N CYS A 52 18.72 -20.03 23.84
CA CYS A 52 19.61 -21.17 23.72
C CYS A 52 20.90 -21.01 24.53
N THR A 53 21.12 -21.91 25.49
CA THR A 53 22.26 -21.87 26.41
C THR A 53 23.21 -23.06 26.24
N THR A 54 22.90 -23.97 25.32
CA THR A 54 23.70 -25.17 25.06
C THR A 54 23.78 -25.46 23.58
N LEU A 55 24.98 -25.69 23.07
CA LEU A 55 25.19 -26.33 21.77
C LEU A 55 24.53 -27.71 21.74
N ASP A 56 23.99 -28.12 20.59
CA ASP A 56 23.64 -29.52 20.40
C ASP A 56 24.92 -30.38 20.45
N GLY A 57 25.07 -31.13 21.54
CA GLY A 57 26.31 -31.84 21.84
C GLY A 57 26.66 -32.95 20.84
N THR A 58 25.74 -33.37 19.97
CA THR A 58 25.99 -34.48 19.02
C THR A 58 26.35 -33.95 17.63
N SER A 59 25.54 -33.06 17.06
CA SER A 59 25.76 -32.53 15.72
C SER A 59 26.89 -31.50 15.71
N ALA A 60 26.88 -30.54 16.66
CA ALA A 60 27.89 -29.48 16.69
C ALA A 60 29.29 -30.04 17.01
N SER A 61 29.39 -31.01 17.93
CA SER A 61 30.70 -31.61 18.28
C SER A 61 31.35 -32.35 17.10
N SER A 62 30.53 -32.96 16.22
CA SER A 62 31.02 -33.60 14.99
C SER A 62 31.42 -32.60 13.90
N TYR A 63 30.84 -31.39 13.92
CA TYR A 63 31.08 -30.33 12.95
C TYR A 63 32.37 -29.55 13.25
N TYR A 64 32.60 -29.20 14.52
CA TYR A 64 33.73 -28.37 14.97
C TYR A 64 34.91 -29.23 15.47
N THR A 65 35.66 -29.81 14.54
CA THR A 65 36.77 -30.73 14.86
C THR A 65 38.12 -30.24 14.33
N GLY A 66 39.22 -30.76 14.90
CA GLY A 66 40.58 -30.46 14.43
C GLY A 66 40.93 -28.97 14.54
N SER A 67 41.30 -28.35 13.42
CA SER A 67 41.60 -26.91 13.37
C SER A 67 40.38 -26.00 13.54
N TYR A 68 39.17 -26.57 13.53
CA TYR A 68 37.90 -25.85 13.67
C TYR A 68 37.27 -25.96 15.05
N THR A 69 38.00 -26.43 16.07
CA THR A 69 37.49 -26.36 17.45
C THR A 69 37.32 -24.90 17.89
N TYR A 70 36.44 -24.67 18.85
CA TYR A 70 36.17 -23.34 19.39
C TYR A 70 37.44 -22.62 19.84
N GLU A 71 38.29 -23.31 20.61
CA GLU A 71 39.54 -22.77 21.17
C GLU A 71 40.52 -22.35 20.07
N ASN A 72 40.57 -23.11 18.97
CA ASN A 72 41.41 -22.78 17.84
C ASN A 72 40.87 -21.57 17.10
N LEU A 73 39.56 -21.53 16.83
CA LEU A 73 38.90 -20.44 16.10
C LEU A 73 38.98 -19.11 16.86
N MET A 74 38.67 -19.09 18.16
CA MET A 74 38.68 -17.86 18.97
C MET A 74 40.07 -17.24 19.10
N SER A 75 41.14 -18.01 18.89
CA SER A 75 42.53 -17.55 18.96
C SER A 75 43.01 -16.84 17.69
N LEU A 76 42.25 -16.93 16.60
CA LEU A 76 42.63 -16.36 15.31
C LEU A 76 42.43 -14.84 15.28
N SER A 77 43.26 -14.16 14.50
CA SER A 77 43.00 -12.75 14.15
C SER A 77 41.67 -12.63 13.38
N SER A 78 41.02 -11.46 13.42
CA SER A 78 39.71 -11.22 12.76
C SER A 78 39.67 -11.67 11.29
N SER A 79 40.69 -11.30 10.51
CA SER A 79 40.80 -11.68 9.10
C SER A 79 41.01 -13.19 8.89
N ALA A 80 41.83 -13.82 9.73
CA ALA A 80 42.08 -15.25 9.67
C ALA A 80 40.81 -16.02 10.09
N LEU A 81 40.12 -15.59 11.15
CA LEU A 81 38.86 -16.16 11.59
C LEU A 81 37.82 -16.11 10.48
N LYS A 82 37.58 -14.94 9.87
CA LYS A 82 36.62 -14.81 8.75
C LYS A 82 36.95 -15.78 7.62
N SER A 83 38.23 -15.87 7.22
CA SER A 83 38.67 -16.80 6.16
C SER A 83 38.48 -18.27 6.56
N THR A 84 38.82 -18.64 7.80
CA THR A 84 38.70 -20.02 8.28
C THR A 84 37.24 -20.44 8.41
N LEU A 85 36.36 -19.56 8.89
CA LEU A 85 34.91 -19.81 8.94
C LEU A 85 34.31 -19.95 7.54
N HIS A 86 34.73 -19.10 6.59
CA HIS A 86 34.35 -19.24 5.18
C HIS A 86 34.74 -20.63 4.64
N THR A 87 36.00 -21.06 4.83
CA THR A 87 36.47 -22.38 4.40
C THR A 87 35.69 -23.52 5.07
N LEU A 88 35.44 -23.43 6.38
CA LEU A 88 34.66 -24.43 7.11
C LEU A 88 33.28 -24.60 6.49
N MET A 89 32.48 -23.52 6.44
CA MET A 89 31.12 -23.55 5.92
C MET A 89 31.06 -23.92 4.43
N THR A 90 32.12 -23.65 3.66
CA THR A 90 32.24 -24.07 2.26
C THR A 90 32.48 -25.57 2.13
N SER A 91 33.49 -26.08 2.84
CA SER A 91 33.89 -27.48 2.75
C SER A 91 32.85 -28.45 3.32
N THR A 92 31.99 -27.98 4.22
CA THR A 92 30.92 -28.78 4.82
C THR A 92 29.59 -28.68 4.07
N HIS A 93 29.43 -27.75 3.13
CA HIS A 93 28.22 -27.62 2.31
C HIS A 93 28.22 -28.70 1.22
N LYS A 94 27.74 -29.89 1.57
CA LYS A 94 27.78 -31.10 0.73
C LYS A 94 26.68 -31.15 -0.32
N TYR A 95 25.52 -30.56 -0.03
CA TYR A 95 24.36 -30.60 -0.91
C TYR A 95 23.80 -29.19 -1.11
N THR A 96 23.83 -28.72 -2.35
CA THR A 96 23.21 -27.45 -2.73
C THR A 96 21.72 -27.64 -2.90
N SER A 97 20.92 -26.93 -2.11
CA SER A 97 19.48 -26.81 -2.31
C SER A 97 19.15 -26.09 -3.62
N SER A 98 18.01 -26.43 -4.20
CA SER A 98 17.40 -25.75 -5.34
C SER A 98 16.43 -24.66 -4.87
N TYR A 99 16.09 -23.74 -5.79
CA TYR A 99 15.09 -22.70 -5.55
C TYR A 99 13.74 -23.21 -4.99
N ASN A 100 13.36 -24.43 -5.37
CA ASN A 100 12.12 -25.05 -4.91
C ASN A 100 12.28 -25.79 -3.57
N ASP A 101 13.48 -26.20 -3.19
CA ASP A 101 13.71 -26.89 -1.91
C ASP A 101 13.36 -25.98 -0.73
N CYS A 102 13.57 -24.66 -0.84
CA CYS A 102 13.14 -23.71 0.19
C CYS A 102 11.63 -23.80 0.48
N HIS A 103 10.80 -24.04 -0.54
CA HIS A 103 9.37 -24.26 -0.34
C HIS A 103 9.11 -25.65 0.28
N TYR A 104 9.69 -26.71 -0.28
CA TYR A 104 9.40 -28.09 0.14
C TYR A 104 10.08 -28.52 1.43
N LYS A 105 11.01 -27.73 1.97
CA LYS A 105 11.70 -28.02 3.24
C LYS A 105 11.27 -27.09 4.36
N ALA A 106 10.45 -26.07 4.10
CA ALA A 106 9.92 -25.19 5.13
C ALA A 106 9.03 -25.92 6.16
N ASP A 107 8.42 -27.05 5.75
CA ASP A 107 7.70 -27.97 6.63
C ASP A 107 8.60 -28.83 7.53
N ARG A 108 9.92 -28.62 7.44
CA ARG A 108 10.95 -29.18 8.32
C ARG A 108 11.73 -28.07 9.02
N THR A 109 12.26 -27.11 8.27
CA THR A 109 13.17 -26.07 8.80
C THR A 109 12.44 -25.00 9.61
N ASP A 110 11.20 -24.69 9.24
CA ASP A 110 10.46 -23.55 9.75
C ASP A 110 9.08 -23.95 10.33
N CYS A 111 8.87 -25.23 10.65
CA CYS A 111 7.65 -25.77 11.27
C CYS A 111 7.85 -26.19 12.73
N GLU A 112 6.76 -26.30 13.49
CA GLU A 112 6.74 -27.01 14.78
C GLU A 112 6.06 -28.37 14.58
N ASN A 113 6.80 -29.47 14.74
CA ASN A 113 6.24 -30.83 14.84
C ASN A 113 5.53 -31.38 13.58
N GLU A 114 6.08 -31.16 12.37
CA GLU A 114 5.58 -31.76 11.10
C GLU A 114 4.08 -31.53 10.83
N ASN A 115 3.48 -30.50 11.42
CA ASN A 115 2.03 -30.26 11.36
C ASN A 115 1.58 -29.53 10.06
N ARG A 116 2.46 -29.48 9.04
CA ARG A 116 2.30 -28.68 7.81
C ARG A 116 2.00 -27.20 8.08
N ARG A 117 2.46 -26.66 9.21
CA ARG A 117 2.43 -25.23 9.51
C ARG A 117 3.83 -24.66 9.53
N VAL A 118 3.99 -23.44 9.05
CA VAL A 118 5.27 -22.76 8.91
C VAL A 118 5.22 -21.39 9.60
N SER A 119 6.26 -21.06 10.36
CA SER A 119 6.39 -19.78 11.05
C SER A 119 7.00 -18.74 10.10
N LEU A 120 6.24 -17.69 9.77
CA LEU A 120 6.68 -16.61 8.88
C LEU A 120 7.64 -15.67 9.59
N LEU A 121 8.79 -15.35 8.99
CA LEU A 121 9.89 -14.67 9.66
C LEU A 121 9.49 -13.35 10.32
N TYR A 122 8.93 -12.39 9.57
CA TYR A 122 8.73 -11.05 10.11
C TYR A 122 7.47 -10.94 10.95
N THR A 123 6.41 -11.65 10.59
CA THR A 123 5.12 -11.57 11.31
C THR A 123 4.97 -12.60 12.42
N GLN A 124 5.83 -13.64 12.40
CA GLN A 124 5.76 -14.83 13.26
C GLN A 124 4.42 -15.56 13.19
N TYR A 125 3.65 -15.27 12.15
CA TYR A 125 2.39 -15.92 11.91
C TYR A 125 2.62 -17.38 11.53
N SER A 126 1.88 -18.30 12.16
CA SER A 126 1.88 -19.71 11.78
C SER A 126 0.96 -19.89 10.57
N ALA A 127 1.53 -19.94 9.36
CA ALA A 127 0.82 -20.18 8.10
C ALA A 127 0.69 -21.67 7.79
N THR A 128 -0.24 -22.05 6.92
CA THR A 128 -0.29 -23.42 6.40
C THR A 128 0.68 -23.56 5.23
N MET A 129 1.33 -24.72 5.07
CA MET A 129 2.19 -24.98 3.91
C MET A 129 1.45 -24.85 2.57
N ASP A 130 0.15 -25.13 2.56
CA ASP A 130 -0.72 -24.98 1.39
C ASP A 130 -0.97 -23.50 1.01
N ASP A 131 -0.69 -22.55 1.90
CA ASP A 131 -0.81 -21.11 1.64
C ASP A 131 0.39 -20.55 0.84
N TYR A 132 1.35 -21.39 0.45
CA TYR A 132 2.47 -21.01 -0.38
C TYR A 132 2.00 -20.49 -1.75
N ILE A 133 2.15 -19.17 -1.93
CA ILE A 133 1.82 -18.40 -3.14
C ILE A 133 0.43 -18.74 -3.71
N SER A 134 -0.62 -18.60 -2.87
CA SER A 134 -2.01 -18.52 -3.33
C SER A 134 -2.35 -17.11 -3.86
N GLY A 135 -1.69 -16.70 -4.95
CA GLY A 135 -1.92 -15.39 -5.58
C GLY A 135 -1.32 -14.21 -4.80
N SER A 136 -2.12 -13.16 -4.54
CA SER A 136 -1.68 -11.96 -3.77
C SER A 136 -1.74 -12.14 -2.25
N THR A 137 -2.16 -13.31 -1.78
CA THR A 137 -2.39 -13.66 -0.37
C THR A 137 -1.65 -14.94 -0.03
N GLY A 138 -1.09 -15.04 1.17
CA GLY A 138 -0.27 -16.18 1.59
C GLY A 138 1.21 -15.84 1.74
N TRP A 139 2.04 -16.88 1.84
CA TRP A 139 3.48 -16.74 2.10
C TRP A 139 4.33 -17.08 0.89
N ASN A 140 5.53 -16.52 0.84
CA ASN A 140 6.54 -16.75 -0.19
C ASN A 140 7.93 -16.84 0.46
N ARG A 141 8.98 -16.89 -0.37
CA ARG A 141 10.38 -16.95 0.08
C ARG A 141 10.93 -15.55 0.28
N GLU A 142 11.37 -15.26 1.48
CA GLU A 142 12.17 -14.09 1.83
C GLU A 142 13.65 -14.40 1.61
N HIS A 143 14.27 -13.63 0.71
CA HIS A 143 15.72 -13.52 0.61
C HIS A 143 16.18 -12.47 1.61
N VAL A 144 16.50 -12.89 2.85
CA VAL A 144 16.89 -11.99 3.94
C VAL A 144 18.06 -11.09 3.52
N TRP A 145 19.01 -11.60 2.76
CA TRP A 145 19.89 -10.80 1.91
C TRP A 145 19.23 -10.59 0.53
N PRO A 146 18.78 -9.37 0.17
CA PRO A 146 18.01 -9.15 -1.04
C PRO A 146 18.75 -9.60 -2.31
N LYS A 147 18.04 -10.29 -3.20
CA LYS A 147 18.57 -10.73 -4.51
C LYS A 147 19.22 -9.61 -5.32
N SER A 148 18.67 -8.39 -5.26
CA SER A 148 19.17 -7.22 -5.99
C SER A 148 20.53 -6.73 -5.50
N LEU A 149 20.93 -7.15 -4.29
CA LEU A 149 22.19 -6.81 -3.64
C LEU A 149 23.13 -8.02 -3.49
N GLY A 150 22.76 -9.15 -4.10
CA GLY A 150 23.51 -10.40 -4.11
C GLY A 150 23.70 -10.93 -5.53
N GLY A 151 23.57 -12.24 -5.68
CA GLY A 151 23.74 -12.96 -6.94
C GLY A 151 22.44 -13.61 -7.45
N ASP A 152 22.58 -14.71 -8.17
CA ASP A 152 21.46 -15.48 -8.70
C ASP A 152 20.48 -15.90 -7.59
N SER A 153 19.18 -15.68 -7.81
CA SER A 153 18.13 -15.99 -6.84
C SER A 153 17.75 -17.47 -6.83
N GLU A 154 18.17 -18.25 -7.83
CA GLU A 154 17.74 -19.65 -7.98
C GLU A 154 18.82 -20.68 -7.67
N SER A 155 20.06 -20.23 -7.47
CA SER A 155 21.22 -21.07 -7.19
C SER A 155 22.19 -20.40 -6.22
N GLY A 156 23.16 -21.18 -5.74
CA GLY A 156 24.16 -20.69 -4.78
C GLY A 156 23.51 -20.08 -3.54
N GLY A 157 23.94 -18.87 -3.17
CA GLY A 157 23.37 -18.14 -2.03
C GLY A 157 21.88 -17.86 -2.15
N GLY A 158 21.31 -17.79 -3.35
CA GLY A 158 19.88 -17.56 -3.56
C GLY A 158 18.99 -18.75 -3.25
N ALA A 159 19.56 -19.95 -3.14
CA ALA A 159 18.83 -21.19 -2.83
C ALA A 159 19.19 -21.77 -1.45
N ASP A 160 20.14 -21.18 -0.73
CA ASP A 160 20.65 -21.67 0.56
C ASP A 160 19.57 -21.54 1.67
N LEU A 161 19.24 -22.66 2.31
CA LEU A 161 18.24 -22.75 3.37
C LEU A 161 18.67 -22.00 4.65
N HIS A 162 19.95 -21.76 4.91
CA HIS A 162 20.35 -20.85 6.00
C HIS A 162 20.01 -19.40 5.71
N HIS A 163 19.85 -19.05 4.43
CA HIS A 163 19.51 -17.71 3.96
C HIS A 163 18.00 -17.52 3.81
N ILE A 164 17.33 -18.43 3.11
CA ILE A 164 15.93 -18.24 2.70
C ILE A 164 14.98 -18.60 3.84
N ARG A 165 14.05 -17.69 4.13
CA ARG A 165 13.01 -17.88 5.15
C ARG A 165 11.61 -17.79 4.53
N PRO A 166 10.61 -18.49 5.06
CA PRO A 166 9.21 -18.25 4.70
C PRO A 166 8.76 -16.90 5.28
N ASP A 167 8.08 -16.07 4.51
CA ASP A 167 7.51 -14.82 4.99
C ASP A 167 6.18 -14.47 4.29
N ASP A 168 5.40 -13.60 4.91
CA ASP A 168 4.16 -13.12 4.29
C ASP A 168 4.47 -12.33 3.02
N ASN A 169 3.75 -12.62 1.94
CA ASN A 169 4.04 -12.05 0.63
C ASN A 169 4.01 -10.51 0.65
N LYS A 170 3.17 -9.90 1.49
CA LYS A 170 3.06 -8.44 1.58
C LYS A 170 4.17 -7.83 2.42
N THR A 171 4.55 -8.45 3.54
CA THR A 171 5.70 -7.97 4.35
C THR A 171 7.01 -8.10 3.58
N ASN A 172 7.24 -9.24 2.93
CA ASN A 172 8.37 -9.45 2.03
C ASN A 172 8.38 -8.39 0.90
N SER A 173 7.27 -8.24 0.17
CA SER A 173 7.19 -7.25 -0.93
C SER A 173 7.44 -5.81 -0.45
N THR A 174 6.97 -5.46 0.76
CA THR A 174 7.17 -4.12 1.33
C THR A 174 8.61 -3.91 1.79
N ARG A 175 9.25 -4.94 2.37
CA ARG A 175 10.67 -4.93 2.73
C ARG A 175 11.53 -4.76 1.49
N GLY A 176 11.24 -5.51 0.42
CA GLY A 176 11.89 -5.43 -0.87
C GLY A 176 13.41 -5.57 -0.79
N SER A 177 14.14 -4.47 -0.91
CA SER A 177 15.61 -4.44 -0.78
C SER A 177 16.08 -3.37 0.21
N LEU A 178 15.19 -2.94 1.11
CA LEU A 178 15.55 -2.04 2.20
C LEU A 178 16.61 -2.70 3.09
N LYS A 179 17.57 -1.89 3.52
CA LYS A 179 18.55 -2.33 4.51
C LYS A 179 17.85 -2.52 5.85
N PHE A 180 18.34 -3.45 6.66
CA PHE A 180 17.99 -3.52 8.06
C PHE A 180 18.62 -2.36 8.82
N GLY A 181 17.88 -1.75 9.73
CA GLY A 181 18.35 -0.62 10.53
C GLY A 181 17.27 -0.07 11.43
N GLU A 182 17.67 0.87 12.30
CA GLU A 182 16.78 1.52 13.26
C GLU A 182 15.81 2.50 12.57
N VAL A 183 14.52 2.38 12.86
CA VAL A 183 13.45 3.13 12.22
C VAL A 183 12.78 4.08 13.23
N ASN A 184 13.18 5.35 13.19
CA ASN A 184 12.59 6.39 14.03
C ASN A 184 11.33 7.00 13.40
N GLY A 185 10.15 6.70 13.96
CA GLY A 185 8.87 7.25 13.49
C GLY A 185 8.38 6.65 12.16
N GLY A 186 8.75 5.40 11.88
CA GLY A 186 8.37 4.70 10.66
C GLY A 186 6.91 4.25 10.60
N SER A 187 6.52 3.79 9.41
CA SER A 187 5.19 3.22 9.16
C SER A 187 5.20 1.72 9.41
N PRO A 188 4.18 1.14 10.07
CA PRO A 188 4.10 -0.29 10.28
C PRO A 188 3.89 -1.04 8.96
N VAL A 189 4.56 -2.18 8.82
CA VAL A 189 4.40 -3.09 7.66
C VAL A 189 3.38 -4.17 8.00
N ASN A 190 2.11 -3.87 7.79
CA ASN A 190 1.03 -4.83 8.08
C ASN A 190 1.05 -5.99 7.09
N GLY A 191 0.89 -7.22 7.59
CA GLY A 191 0.77 -8.44 6.80
C GLY A 191 -0.42 -8.43 5.82
N SER A 192 -0.48 -9.47 4.98
CA SER A 192 -1.62 -9.71 4.09
C SER A 192 -2.90 -10.02 4.88
N SER A 193 -4.04 -10.09 4.19
CA SER A 193 -5.32 -10.43 4.82
C SER A 193 -5.31 -11.79 5.53
N THR A 194 -4.46 -12.72 5.10
CA THR A 194 -4.28 -14.04 5.74
C THR A 194 -3.68 -13.91 7.13
N VAL A 195 -2.72 -12.99 7.29
CA VAL A 195 -2.02 -12.71 8.54
C VAL A 195 -2.81 -11.73 9.43
N GLY A 196 -3.70 -10.93 8.84
CA GLY A 196 -4.56 -9.99 9.54
C GLY A 196 -3.83 -8.71 9.93
N SER A 197 -4.08 -8.22 11.15
CA SER A 197 -3.50 -6.95 11.65
C SER A 197 -2.08 -7.10 12.23
N LEU A 198 -1.46 -8.28 12.14
CA LEU A 198 -0.07 -8.42 12.58
C LEU A 198 0.85 -7.61 11.67
N THR A 199 1.80 -6.91 12.28
CA THR A 199 2.85 -6.19 11.56
C THR A 199 4.09 -7.08 11.45
N GLY A 200 4.86 -6.93 10.37
CA GLY A 200 6.19 -7.53 10.21
C GLY A 200 7.32 -6.63 10.74
N GLY A 201 6.99 -5.43 11.21
CA GLY A 201 7.96 -4.43 11.66
C GLY A 201 7.60 -3.03 11.18
N TYR A 202 8.61 -2.18 11.00
CA TYR A 202 8.46 -0.79 10.60
C TYR A 202 9.41 -0.44 9.46
N VAL A 203 8.94 0.41 8.54
CA VAL A 203 9.77 0.99 7.47
C VAL A 203 9.85 2.51 7.61
N GLY A 204 11.04 3.06 7.39
CA GLY A 204 11.28 4.49 7.45
C GLY A 204 12.75 4.82 7.23
N GLY A 205 13.04 6.01 6.68
CA GLY A 205 14.43 6.46 6.49
C GLY A 205 15.29 5.59 5.57
N GLY A 206 14.70 4.73 4.74
CA GLY A 206 15.41 3.77 3.88
C GLY A 206 15.74 2.43 4.57
N TYR A 207 15.21 2.20 5.76
CA TYR A 207 15.42 0.99 6.54
C TYR A 207 14.12 0.21 6.78
N MET A 208 14.28 -1.09 7.02
CA MET A 208 13.30 -1.98 7.62
C MET A 208 13.79 -2.40 9.00
N GLU A 209 12.97 -2.23 10.02
CA GLU A 209 13.19 -2.70 11.38
C GLU A 209 12.17 -3.80 11.69
N PRO A 210 12.56 -5.08 11.78
CA PRO A 210 11.66 -6.15 12.19
C PRO A 210 11.41 -6.10 13.71
N HIS A 211 10.57 -7.00 14.23
CA HIS A 211 10.35 -7.08 15.68
C HIS A 211 11.62 -7.44 16.44
N ASP A 212 11.70 -7.00 17.70
CA ASP A 212 12.88 -7.18 18.53
C ASP A 212 13.32 -8.64 18.65
N ASN A 213 12.36 -9.58 18.70
CA ASN A 213 12.61 -11.01 18.86
C ASN A 213 12.94 -11.77 17.56
N VAL A 214 13.23 -11.07 16.46
CA VAL A 214 13.80 -11.65 15.25
C VAL A 214 14.98 -10.82 14.70
N LYS A 215 15.40 -9.78 15.44
CA LYS A 215 16.51 -8.90 15.04
C LYS A 215 17.83 -9.68 14.99
N GLY A 216 18.03 -10.60 15.92
CA GLY A 216 19.18 -11.47 16.01
C GLY A 216 19.19 -12.51 14.90
N ASP A 217 18.03 -13.12 14.60
CA ASP A 217 17.86 -14.05 13.48
C ASP A 217 18.35 -13.42 12.17
N VAL A 218 17.81 -12.25 11.81
CA VAL A 218 18.16 -11.60 10.54
C VAL A 218 19.62 -11.18 10.50
N ALA A 219 20.19 -10.78 11.64
CA ALA A 219 21.60 -10.41 11.75
C ALA A 219 22.51 -11.63 11.52
N ARG A 220 22.24 -12.76 12.19
CA ARG A 220 23.00 -14.01 12.05
C ARG A 220 22.85 -14.64 10.68
N ILE A 221 21.68 -14.52 10.05
CA ILE A 221 21.46 -14.93 8.65
C ILE A 221 22.33 -14.08 7.70
N CYS A 222 22.32 -12.76 7.84
CA CYS A 222 23.11 -11.89 6.98
C CYS A 222 24.63 -12.05 7.19
N LEU A 223 25.08 -12.28 8.43
CA LEU A 223 26.47 -12.63 8.72
C LEU A 223 26.88 -13.92 8.04
N TYR A 224 26.04 -14.96 8.12
CA TYR A 224 26.26 -16.22 7.43
C TYR A 224 26.39 -16.01 5.93
N VAL A 225 25.45 -15.31 5.30
CA VAL A 225 25.48 -15.06 3.85
C VAL A 225 26.76 -14.31 3.47
N MET A 226 27.13 -13.28 4.24
CA MET A 226 28.34 -12.50 3.99
C MET A 226 29.61 -13.36 4.05
N VAL A 227 29.75 -14.21 5.08
CA VAL A 227 30.98 -14.99 5.28
C VAL A 227 31.02 -16.25 4.42
N ARG A 228 29.91 -16.98 4.31
CA ARG A 228 29.86 -18.19 3.49
C ARG A 228 29.97 -17.85 2.01
N TRP A 229 29.14 -16.93 1.52
CA TRP A 229 29.02 -16.69 0.09
C TRP A 229 29.91 -15.56 -0.43
N ASP A 230 30.24 -14.55 0.39
CA ASP A 230 31.18 -13.48 0.07
C ASP A 230 31.12 -13.03 -1.41
N SER A 231 32.24 -13.05 -2.12
CA SER A 231 32.34 -12.70 -3.53
C SER A 231 31.73 -13.73 -4.49
N GLU A 232 31.50 -14.99 -4.07
CA GLU A 232 30.81 -16.01 -4.88
C GLU A 232 29.36 -15.60 -5.21
N TRP A 233 28.73 -14.81 -4.33
CA TRP A 233 27.35 -14.35 -4.49
C TRP A 233 27.18 -12.82 -4.32
N GLY A 234 28.27 -12.05 -4.34
CA GLY A 234 28.21 -10.59 -4.22
C GLY A 234 27.88 -10.04 -2.81
N ALA A 235 27.90 -10.90 -1.79
CA ALA A 235 27.64 -10.58 -0.39
C ALA A 235 28.92 -10.15 0.36
N THR A 236 29.64 -9.18 -0.17
CA THR A 236 31.01 -8.84 0.26
C THR A 236 31.10 -8.02 1.57
N SER A 237 30.04 -7.31 1.94
CA SER A 237 30.03 -6.40 3.08
C SER A 237 28.65 -6.30 3.71
N ILE A 238 28.58 -6.45 5.04
CA ILE A 238 27.33 -6.38 5.78
C ILE A 238 26.59 -5.04 5.60
N THR A 239 27.34 -3.96 5.36
CA THR A 239 26.77 -2.62 5.12
C THR A 239 26.01 -2.50 3.80
N GLN A 240 26.05 -3.53 2.94
CA GLN A 240 25.15 -3.65 1.79
C GLN A 240 23.70 -3.82 2.26
N VAL A 241 23.47 -4.54 3.36
CA VAL A 241 22.14 -4.94 3.83
C VAL A 241 21.81 -4.48 5.26
N PHE A 242 22.77 -3.99 6.02
CA PHE A 242 22.58 -3.37 7.34
C PHE A 242 23.00 -1.89 7.34
N GLN A 243 22.38 -1.12 8.22
CA GLN A 243 22.72 0.28 8.48
C GLN A 243 24.19 0.46 8.87
N SER A 244 24.69 -0.41 9.74
CA SER A 244 26.10 -0.43 10.17
C SER A 244 26.45 -1.78 10.81
N VAL A 245 27.74 -2.02 11.02
CA VAL A 245 28.21 -3.16 11.84
C VAL A 245 27.72 -3.01 13.29
N ASP A 246 27.69 -1.79 13.83
CA ASP A 246 27.29 -1.55 15.23
C ASP A 246 25.81 -1.92 15.45
N VAL A 247 24.92 -1.53 14.54
CA VAL A 247 23.49 -1.91 14.60
C VAL A 247 23.31 -3.43 14.47
N LEU A 248 24.08 -4.08 13.59
CA LEU A 248 24.03 -5.54 13.48
C LEU A 248 24.44 -6.24 14.78
N LEU A 249 25.53 -5.78 15.42
CA LEU A 249 25.99 -6.39 16.67
C LEU A 249 25.03 -6.08 17.83
N GLU A 250 24.46 -4.88 17.87
CA GLU A 250 23.41 -4.50 18.82
C GLU A 250 22.19 -5.43 18.68
N TRP A 251 21.78 -5.73 17.45
CA TRP A 251 20.68 -6.67 17.18
C TRP A 251 21.01 -8.11 17.61
N CYS A 252 22.26 -8.57 17.42
CA CYS A 252 22.70 -9.87 17.95
C CYS A 252 22.70 -9.93 19.48
N GLU A 253 22.90 -8.79 20.17
CA GLU A 253 22.90 -8.70 21.64
C GLU A 253 21.49 -8.60 22.21
N MET A 254 20.62 -7.79 21.60
CA MET A 254 19.22 -7.61 22.03
C MET A 254 18.39 -8.89 21.85
N ASP A 255 18.72 -9.69 20.84
CA ASP A 255 18.03 -10.92 20.48
C ASP A 255 19.03 -12.09 20.41
N PRO A 256 19.37 -12.68 21.57
CA PRO A 256 20.26 -13.83 21.65
C PRO A 256 19.74 -15.02 20.84
N VAL A 257 20.62 -15.97 20.56
CA VAL A 257 20.22 -17.20 19.86
C VAL A 257 19.13 -17.92 20.67
N ASP A 258 18.00 -18.22 20.04
CA ASP A 258 16.93 -19.00 20.66
C ASP A 258 16.95 -20.47 20.24
N THR A 259 16.15 -21.31 20.90
CA THR A 259 16.10 -22.73 20.56
C THR A 259 15.51 -22.98 19.18
N TRP A 260 14.69 -22.07 18.67
CA TRP A 260 14.16 -22.18 17.31
C TRP A 260 15.27 -22.08 16.27
N GLU A 261 16.14 -21.09 16.38
CA GLU A 261 17.28 -20.93 15.48
C GLU A 261 18.22 -22.13 15.56
N MET A 262 18.49 -22.62 16.78
CA MET A 262 19.31 -23.81 16.96
C MET A 262 18.68 -25.04 16.30
N GLY A 263 17.40 -25.31 16.56
CA GLY A 263 16.68 -26.43 15.94
C GLY A 263 16.60 -26.31 14.43
N ARG A 264 16.45 -25.09 13.90
CA ARG A 264 16.54 -24.83 12.45
C ARG A 264 17.94 -25.15 11.91
N ASN A 265 18.99 -24.73 12.62
CA ASN A 265 20.37 -24.96 12.22
C ASN A 265 20.67 -26.47 12.10
N GLU A 266 20.12 -27.29 13.00
CA GLU A 266 20.20 -28.77 12.95
C GLU A 266 19.55 -29.34 11.69
N VAL A 267 18.30 -28.97 11.43
CA VAL A 267 17.55 -29.49 10.27
C VAL A 267 18.22 -29.05 8.97
N VAL A 268 18.71 -27.81 8.89
CA VAL A 268 19.42 -27.36 7.69
C VAL A 268 20.77 -28.08 7.54
N GLN A 269 21.49 -28.37 8.61
CA GLN A 269 22.72 -29.18 8.53
C GLN A 269 22.43 -30.58 7.98
N ASP A 270 21.35 -31.23 8.42
CA ASP A 270 20.94 -32.53 7.88
C ASP A 270 20.71 -32.47 6.37
N ILE A 271 20.13 -31.36 5.88
CA ILE A 271 19.81 -31.18 4.46
C ILE A 271 21.04 -30.78 3.63
N GLN A 272 21.81 -29.77 4.05
CA GLN A 272 22.91 -29.17 3.26
C GLN A 272 24.31 -29.64 3.65
N GLY A 273 24.46 -30.16 4.87
CA GLY A 273 25.73 -30.56 5.48
C GLY A 273 26.44 -29.47 6.27
N ASN A 274 26.18 -28.19 5.97
CA ASN A 274 26.82 -27.06 6.65
C ASN A 274 25.93 -26.41 7.71
N ARG A 275 26.55 -25.73 8.67
CA ARG A 275 25.90 -24.99 9.75
C ARG A 275 26.08 -23.49 9.58
N ASN A 276 25.13 -22.71 10.10
CA ASN A 276 25.34 -21.31 10.38
C ASN A 276 26.16 -21.17 11.67
N VAL A 277 27.46 -20.88 11.51
CA VAL A 277 28.40 -20.77 12.63
C VAL A 277 28.07 -19.65 13.60
N PHE A 278 27.31 -18.64 13.19
CA PHE A 278 26.89 -17.52 14.03
C PHE A 278 25.66 -17.85 14.89
N ILE A 279 24.99 -18.98 14.64
CA ILE A 279 23.98 -19.54 15.56
C ILE A 279 24.68 -20.39 16.62
N ASP A 280 25.68 -21.20 16.24
CA ASP A 280 26.42 -22.03 17.19
C ASP A 280 27.31 -21.18 18.12
N TYR A 281 28.07 -20.26 17.54
CA TYR A 281 29.03 -19.39 18.20
C TYR A 281 28.77 -17.93 17.83
N PRO A 282 27.69 -17.32 18.35
CA PRO A 282 27.33 -15.94 18.03
C PRO A 282 28.44 -14.94 18.41
N GLU A 283 29.33 -15.28 19.34
CA GLU A 283 30.53 -14.50 19.68
C GLU A 283 31.45 -14.23 18.48
N PHE A 284 31.45 -15.10 17.46
CA PHE A 284 32.24 -14.90 16.25
C PHE A 284 31.79 -13.65 15.47
N ALA A 285 30.55 -13.18 15.65
CA ALA A 285 30.10 -11.93 15.06
C ALA A 285 30.97 -10.74 15.50
N TRP A 286 31.39 -10.69 16.77
CA TRP A 286 32.29 -9.64 17.28
C TRP A 286 33.72 -9.87 16.81
N LEU A 287 34.22 -11.10 16.90
CA LEU A 287 35.62 -11.42 16.62
C LEU A 287 36.00 -11.18 15.15
N ILE A 288 35.11 -11.45 14.18
CA ILE A 288 35.42 -11.18 12.75
C ILE A 288 35.58 -9.69 12.44
N TYR A 289 35.07 -8.81 13.31
CA TYR A 289 35.27 -7.35 13.22
C TYR A 289 36.35 -6.84 14.18
N GLY A 290 37.07 -7.72 14.88
CA GLY A 290 38.07 -7.35 15.88
C GLY A 290 37.46 -6.60 17.07
N ARG A 291 36.19 -6.86 17.38
CA ARG A 291 35.49 -6.30 18.54
C ARG A 291 35.58 -7.27 19.72
N GLU A 292 35.50 -6.72 20.92
CA GLU A 292 35.43 -7.50 22.15
C GLU A 292 34.03 -8.11 22.30
N ILE A 293 33.96 -9.35 22.77
CA ILE A 293 32.70 -10.05 23.04
C ILE A 293 32.04 -9.42 24.28
N PRO A 294 30.72 -9.16 24.29
CA PRO A 294 30.03 -8.68 25.48
C PRO A 294 30.11 -9.72 26.60
N ALA A 295 30.51 -9.29 27.80
CA ALA A 295 30.79 -10.18 28.93
C ALA A 295 29.56 -10.91 29.49
N ASP A 296 28.36 -10.38 29.22
CA ASP A 296 27.05 -10.94 29.58
C ASP A 296 26.29 -11.51 28.38
N MET A 297 26.95 -11.62 27.23
CA MET A 297 26.36 -12.24 26.05
C MET A 297 25.93 -13.66 26.39
N THR A 298 24.65 -14.01 26.21
CA THR A 298 24.24 -15.40 26.36
C THR A 298 24.55 -16.14 25.07
N THR A 299 25.30 -17.24 25.18
CA THR A 299 25.79 -18.00 24.02
C THR A 299 25.47 -19.48 24.20
N PRO A 300 25.06 -20.20 23.14
CA PRO A 300 24.93 -21.65 23.21
C PRO A 300 26.22 -22.37 23.63
N SER A 301 27.39 -21.79 23.33
CA SER A 301 28.69 -22.33 23.73
C SER A 301 28.96 -22.27 25.23
N GLY A 302 28.22 -21.44 25.99
CA GLY A 302 28.50 -21.14 27.40
C GLY A 302 29.83 -20.39 27.64
N ASN A 303 30.54 -19.98 26.59
CA ASN A 303 31.93 -19.49 26.68
C ASN A 303 32.08 -17.97 26.66
N SER A 304 30.99 -17.21 26.56
CA SER A 304 31.00 -15.75 26.76
C SER A 304 31.48 -15.30 28.14
N SER A 305 31.46 -16.22 29.12
CA SER A 305 31.70 -15.95 30.54
C SER A 305 33.15 -16.16 31.02
N ALA A 306 34.11 -16.40 30.13
CA ALA A 306 35.51 -16.49 30.57
C ALA A 306 36.11 -15.09 30.80
N LEU A 307 35.68 -14.42 31.88
CA LEU A 307 36.52 -13.43 32.56
C LEU A 307 37.88 -14.10 32.80
N ASP A 308 38.95 -13.49 32.29
CA ASP A 308 40.32 -13.90 32.58
C ASP A 308 40.48 -14.09 34.11
N PRO A 309 40.69 -15.33 34.61
CA PRO A 309 40.78 -15.62 36.03
C PRO A 309 41.97 -14.92 36.72
N SER A 310 42.88 -14.33 35.96
CA SER A 310 44.05 -13.62 36.45
C SER A 310 43.82 -12.12 36.68
N CYS A 311 42.68 -11.57 36.26
CA CYS A 311 42.39 -10.14 36.38
C CYS A 311 41.91 -9.77 37.80
N PRO A 312 42.58 -8.83 38.51
CA PRO A 312 42.24 -8.50 39.90
C PRO A 312 41.04 -7.54 40.05
N HIS A 313 40.45 -7.07 38.94
CA HIS A 313 39.26 -6.20 38.89
C HIS A 313 39.30 -4.93 39.78
N THR A 314 40.46 -4.34 39.99
CA THR A 314 40.64 -3.17 40.88
C THR A 314 40.30 -1.83 40.25
N SER A 315 40.22 -1.74 38.93
CA SER A 315 39.90 -0.50 38.19
C SER A 315 38.64 -0.70 37.37
N THR A 316 37.71 0.26 37.47
CA THR A 316 36.37 0.14 36.86
C THR A 316 35.94 1.38 36.08
N THR A 317 35.02 1.19 35.14
CA THR A 317 34.34 2.24 34.37
C THR A 317 32.86 1.92 34.25
N ILE A 318 32.03 2.95 34.10
CA ILE A 318 30.60 2.77 33.78
C ILE A 318 30.42 2.86 32.27
N LYS A 319 29.67 1.93 31.68
CA LYS A 319 29.24 1.96 30.27
C LYS A 319 27.72 1.89 30.17
N ASN A 320 27.16 2.16 29.00
CA ASN A 320 25.73 2.05 28.70
C ASN A 320 24.84 2.94 29.57
N GLN A 321 25.40 3.98 30.21
CA GLN A 321 24.63 4.89 31.04
C GLN A 321 23.73 5.76 30.16
N VAL A 322 22.43 5.72 30.44
CA VAL A 322 21.42 6.50 29.72
C VAL A 322 20.56 7.23 30.74
N SER A 323 20.43 8.54 30.63
CA SER A 323 19.52 9.30 31.49
C SER A 323 18.06 9.06 31.09
N ALA A 324 17.17 8.89 32.06
CA ALA A 324 15.74 8.77 31.78
C ALA A 324 15.20 10.09 31.19
N THR A 325 14.24 9.98 30.27
CA THR A 325 13.53 11.14 29.69
C THR A 325 12.11 11.21 30.24
N CYS A 326 11.26 12.08 29.71
CA CYS A 326 9.86 12.15 30.13
C CYS A 326 8.98 11.02 29.58
N GLY A 327 9.45 10.26 28.57
CA GLY A 327 8.67 9.18 27.95
C GLY A 327 9.42 7.88 27.72
N LYS A 328 10.73 7.83 28.00
CA LYS A 328 11.56 6.62 27.94
C LYS A 328 12.30 6.46 29.25
N ASP A 329 12.35 5.22 29.73
CA ASP A 329 13.19 4.83 30.86
C ASP A 329 14.67 5.05 30.52
N GLY A 330 15.50 5.29 31.52
CA GLY A 330 16.95 5.34 31.44
C GLY A 330 17.60 4.12 32.09
N TYR A 331 18.91 4.15 32.20
CA TYR A 331 19.73 3.09 32.77
C TYR A 331 20.94 3.67 33.50
N THR A 332 21.23 3.21 34.72
CA THR A 332 22.35 3.75 35.51
C THR A 332 23.72 3.44 34.90
N GLY A 333 23.76 2.53 33.92
CA GLY A 333 24.97 2.02 33.31
C GLY A 333 25.54 0.84 34.09
N ASP A 334 26.26 0.00 33.37
CA ASP A 334 26.92 -1.20 33.86
C ASP A 334 28.34 -0.87 34.30
N THR A 335 28.79 -1.50 35.38
CA THR A 335 30.18 -1.36 35.84
C THR A 335 31.03 -2.44 35.20
N TYR A 336 32.09 -2.03 34.51
CA TYR A 336 33.07 -2.88 33.86
C TYR A 336 34.44 -2.73 34.50
N CYS A 337 35.24 -3.80 34.49
CA CYS A 337 36.66 -3.71 34.78
C CYS A 337 37.39 -3.05 33.60
N THR A 338 38.19 -2.01 33.83
CA THR A 338 38.95 -1.37 32.74
C THR A 338 40.11 -2.21 32.21
N SER A 339 40.55 -3.23 32.96
CA SER A 339 41.72 -4.04 32.61
C SER A 339 41.39 -5.25 31.72
N CYS A 340 40.30 -5.96 32.01
CA CYS A 340 39.85 -7.11 31.20
C CYS A 340 38.55 -6.84 30.44
N ASN A 341 38.00 -5.63 30.56
CA ASN A 341 36.73 -5.21 29.99
C ASN A 341 35.52 -6.10 30.37
N GLY A 342 35.67 -6.89 31.43
CA GLY A 342 34.63 -7.75 31.97
C GLY A 342 33.58 -6.96 32.74
N LYS A 343 32.29 -7.27 32.51
CA LYS A 343 31.18 -6.69 33.27
C LYS A 343 31.20 -7.25 34.70
N LEU A 344 31.29 -6.34 35.67
CA LEU A 344 31.36 -6.69 37.10
C LEU A 344 29.98 -6.58 37.76
N GLN A 345 29.18 -5.63 37.31
CA GLN A 345 27.86 -5.37 37.89
C GLN A 345 26.94 -4.75 36.86
N SER A 346 25.72 -5.27 36.76
CA SER A 346 24.66 -4.64 35.96
C SER A 346 24.12 -3.38 36.64
N GLY A 347 23.86 -2.36 35.83
CA GLY A 347 23.09 -1.20 36.22
C GLY A 347 21.64 -1.52 36.53
N THR A 348 20.89 -0.51 36.95
CA THR A 348 19.45 -0.61 37.19
C THR A 348 18.68 0.32 36.26
N LYS A 349 17.47 -0.10 35.93
CA LYS A 349 16.51 0.71 35.18
C LYS A 349 16.15 1.97 35.96
N ILE A 350 16.19 3.12 35.29
CA ILE A 350 15.72 4.40 35.81
C ILE A 350 14.36 4.66 35.17
N SER A 351 13.28 4.68 35.94
CA SER A 351 11.95 4.95 35.39
C SER A 351 11.88 6.31 34.70
N ALA A 352 11.10 6.40 33.62
CA ALA A 352 10.81 7.63 32.92
C ALA A 352 10.33 8.70 33.91
N THR A 353 10.84 9.91 33.76
CA THR A 353 10.60 11.00 34.71
C THR A 353 9.14 11.48 34.75
N GLY A 354 8.37 11.24 33.69
CA GLY A 354 7.00 11.75 33.52
C GLY A 354 6.91 13.28 33.36
N ASN A 355 8.03 14.00 33.43
CA ASN A 355 8.07 15.45 33.42
C ASN A 355 8.09 15.99 31.99
N HIS A 356 6.90 16.18 31.41
CA HIS A 356 6.76 16.64 30.03
C HIS A 356 7.05 18.15 29.90
N SER A 357 7.93 18.50 28.97
CA SER A 357 8.12 19.88 28.51
C SER A 357 7.34 20.06 27.20
N PHE A 358 6.20 20.74 27.24
CA PHE A 358 5.30 20.90 26.09
C PHE A 358 5.62 22.17 25.28
N SER A 359 5.40 22.09 23.97
CA SER A 359 5.43 23.22 23.04
C SER A 359 4.35 24.27 23.37
N ALA A 360 4.42 25.41 22.68
CA ALA A 360 3.30 26.32 22.60
C ALA A 360 2.05 25.62 22.05
N TRP A 361 0.88 26.11 22.45
CA TRP A 361 -0.40 25.65 21.94
C TRP A 361 -0.57 26.04 20.48
N VAL A 362 -1.07 25.10 19.68
CA VAL A 362 -1.45 25.32 18.29
C VAL A 362 -2.97 25.18 18.20
N GLU A 363 -3.65 26.24 17.75
CA GLU A 363 -5.10 26.26 17.61
C GLU A 363 -5.52 25.67 16.26
N SER A 364 -6.53 24.80 16.28
CA SER A 364 -7.20 24.25 15.10
C SER A 364 -8.70 24.15 15.37
N GLY A 365 -9.44 25.15 14.87
CA GLY A 365 -10.89 25.22 15.05
C GLY A 365 -11.28 25.43 16.52
N THR A 366 -12.01 24.47 17.10
CA THR A 366 -12.43 24.51 18.53
C THR A 366 -11.49 23.75 19.46
N THR A 367 -10.34 23.33 18.95
CA THR A 367 -9.36 22.56 19.73
C THR A 367 -8.01 23.23 19.66
N GLN A 368 -7.28 23.28 20.76
CA GLN A 368 -5.85 23.54 20.73
C GLN A 368 -5.09 22.31 21.20
N THR A 369 -3.95 22.06 20.58
CA THR A 369 -3.08 20.92 20.86
C THR A 369 -1.66 21.41 21.11
N ARG A 370 -0.94 20.76 22.03
CA ARG A 370 0.50 20.96 22.22
C ARG A 370 1.21 19.64 22.38
N THR A 371 2.50 19.62 22.07
CA THR A 371 3.29 18.40 21.96
C THR A 371 4.53 18.48 22.84
N CYS A 372 4.84 17.42 23.57
CA CYS A 372 6.06 17.34 24.35
C CYS A 372 7.27 17.35 23.41
N THR A 373 8.17 18.30 23.57
CA THR A 373 9.35 18.47 22.70
C THR A 373 10.38 17.36 22.85
N ILE A 374 10.28 16.55 23.91
CA ILE A 374 11.21 15.47 24.23
C ILE A 374 10.66 14.11 23.78
N CYS A 375 9.40 13.78 24.11
CA CYS A 375 8.83 12.45 23.83
C CYS A 375 7.67 12.42 22.83
N GLY A 376 7.24 13.55 22.29
CA GLY A 376 6.16 13.60 21.30
C GLY A 376 4.75 13.37 21.85
N LYS A 377 4.57 13.13 23.16
CA LYS A 377 3.24 13.03 23.78
C LYS A 377 2.44 14.30 23.54
N THR A 378 1.21 14.16 23.08
CA THR A 378 0.30 15.28 22.80
C THR A 378 -0.77 15.42 23.88
N GLU A 379 -1.19 16.64 24.15
CA GLU A 379 -2.43 16.90 24.87
C GLU A 379 -3.27 17.94 24.14
N SER A 380 -4.59 17.82 24.29
CA SER A 380 -5.55 18.68 23.62
C SER A 380 -6.63 19.14 24.58
N GLN A 381 -7.11 20.37 24.39
CA GLN A 381 -8.25 20.90 25.11
C GLN A 381 -9.18 21.69 24.18
N GLN A 382 -10.46 21.76 24.56
CA GLN A 382 -11.44 22.56 23.83
C GLN A 382 -11.23 24.05 24.12
N ILE A 383 -11.35 24.87 23.08
CA ILE A 383 -11.34 26.32 23.15
C ILE A 383 -12.59 26.88 22.49
N GLU A 384 -12.98 28.07 22.92
CA GLU A 384 -14.10 28.77 22.33
C GLU A 384 -13.82 29.11 20.85
N CYS A 385 -14.82 28.87 19.99
CA CYS A 385 -14.69 29.20 18.58
C CYS A 385 -14.64 30.73 18.42
N LYS A 386 -13.64 31.25 17.70
CA LYS A 386 -13.51 32.70 17.43
C LYS A 386 -14.42 33.20 16.30
N HIS A 387 -15.16 32.30 15.65
CA HIS A 387 -16.05 32.55 14.51
C HIS A 387 -15.42 33.37 13.37
N ALA A 388 -14.10 33.26 13.14
CA ALA A 388 -13.36 34.05 12.15
C ALA A 388 -13.71 33.71 10.68
N SER A 389 -14.32 32.56 10.45
CA SER A 389 -14.74 32.10 9.12
C SER A 389 -16.24 31.83 9.11
N THR A 390 -16.97 32.60 8.30
CA THR A 390 -18.44 32.60 8.24
C THR A 390 -18.98 32.59 6.82
N ALA A 391 -20.19 32.06 6.64
CA ALA A 391 -20.93 32.12 5.39
C ALA A 391 -22.42 32.41 5.63
N VAL A 392 -23.05 33.09 4.69
CA VAL A 392 -24.51 33.34 4.70
C VAL A 392 -25.22 32.15 4.06
N ARG A 393 -26.30 31.68 4.69
CA ARG A 393 -27.19 30.65 4.16
C ARG A 393 -28.63 31.11 4.20
N ASN A 394 -29.48 30.47 3.39
CA ASN A 394 -30.93 30.70 3.36
C ASN A 394 -31.36 32.12 2.93
N ALA A 395 -30.47 32.88 2.29
CA ALA A 395 -30.84 34.17 1.71
C ALA A 395 -31.81 33.98 0.54
N VAL A 396 -32.89 34.75 0.53
CA VAL A 396 -33.94 34.71 -0.50
C VAL A 396 -34.32 36.15 -0.83
N ALA A 397 -34.27 36.54 -2.10
CA ALA A 397 -34.71 37.87 -2.50
C ALA A 397 -36.23 38.03 -2.34
N GLU A 398 -36.67 39.23 -1.99
CA GLU A 398 -38.07 39.60 -1.97
C GLU A 398 -38.67 39.66 -3.38
N THR A 399 -39.99 39.59 -3.46
CA THR A 399 -40.75 39.75 -4.70
C THR A 399 -41.87 40.76 -4.49
N CYS A 400 -42.63 41.06 -5.54
CA CYS A 400 -43.81 41.93 -5.41
C CYS A 400 -44.95 41.30 -4.57
N GLY A 401 -44.94 39.99 -4.34
CA GLY A 401 -46.01 39.28 -3.60
C GLY A 401 -45.56 38.56 -2.33
N LYS A 402 -44.25 38.36 -2.13
CA LYS A 402 -43.67 37.61 -1.01
C LYS A 402 -42.47 38.35 -0.44
N ASP A 403 -42.39 38.39 0.87
CA ASP A 403 -41.21 38.91 1.59
C ASP A 403 -39.98 38.04 1.29
N GLY A 404 -38.81 38.68 1.28
CA GLY A 404 -37.50 38.04 1.21
C GLY A 404 -36.88 37.84 2.59
N TYR A 405 -35.66 37.30 2.61
CA TYR A 405 -34.86 37.09 3.82
C TYR A 405 -33.38 37.32 3.51
N THR A 406 -32.69 38.11 4.34
CA THR A 406 -31.27 38.43 4.12
C THR A 406 -30.33 37.22 4.31
N GLY A 407 -30.82 36.13 4.92
CA GLY A 407 -30.04 34.94 5.24
C GLY A 407 -29.35 35.00 6.60
N ASP A 408 -29.12 33.82 7.18
CA ASP A 408 -28.43 33.64 8.47
C ASP A 408 -26.92 33.48 8.24
N THR A 409 -26.11 34.10 9.10
CA THR A 409 -24.65 33.95 9.08
C THR A 409 -24.25 32.79 9.98
N TYR A 410 -23.58 31.79 9.43
CA TYR A 410 -23.08 30.61 10.15
C TYR A 410 -21.56 30.57 10.14
N CYS A 411 -20.97 30.05 11.22
CA CYS A 411 -19.54 29.79 11.24
C CYS A 411 -19.21 28.48 10.54
N LEU A 412 -18.21 28.51 9.65
CA LEU A 412 -17.75 27.34 8.90
C LEU A 412 -16.88 26.39 9.75
N ILE A 413 -16.42 26.84 10.92
CA ILE A 413 -15.54 26.08 11.81
C ILE A 413 -16.36 25.24 12.79
N CYS A 414 -17.34 25.84 13.49
CA CYS A 414 -18.14 25.14 14.51
C CYS A 414 -19.60 24.87 14.10
N GLY A 415 -20.05 25.39 12.95
CA GLY A 415 -21.40 25.18 12.45
C GLY A 415 -22.50 25.99 13.14
N SER A 416 -22.18 26.77 14.18
CA SER A 416 -23.18 27.57 14.90
C SER A 416 -23.63 28.79 14.08
N THR A 417 -24.90 29.18 14.26
CA THR A 417 -25.39 30.49 13.78
C THR A 417 -24.72 31.61 14.58
N VAL A 418 -24.03 32.50 13.89
CA VAL A 418 -23.37 33.69 14.46
C VAL A 418 -24.35 34.86 14.53
N GLN A 419 -25.16 35.02 13.49
CA GLN A 419 -26.14 36.10 13.40
C GLN A 419 -27.35 35.65 12.59
N LYS A 420 -28.56 35.95 13.09
CA LYS A 420 -29.78 35.74 12.33
C LYS A 420 -30.03 36.86 11.33
N GLY A 421 -30.49 36.49 10.14
CA GLY A 421 -30.96 37.42 9.13
C GLY A 421 -32.25 38.13 9.53
N THR A 422 -32.67 39.07 8.70
CA THR A 422 -33.90 39.84 8.86
C THR A 422 -34.79 39.69 7.63
N THR A 423 -36.10 39.81 7.83
CA THR A 423 -37.08 39.81 6.76
C THR A 423 -36.94 41.06 5.90
N ILE A 424 -36.96 40.89 4.58
CA ILE A 424 -37.02 41.96 3.60
C ILE A 424 -38.48 42.08 3.15
N SER A 425 -39.13 43.21 3.38
CA SER A 425 -40.53 43.38 2.99
C SER A 425 -40.70 43.30 1.49
N LYS A 426 -41.76 42.62 1.04
CA LYS A 426 -42.20 42.60 -0.36
C LYS A 426 -42.29 44.01 -0.92
N THR A 427 -41.94 44.18 -2.19
CA THR A 427 -41.88 45.52 -2.81
C THR A 427 -43.25 46.13 -3.03
N GLY A 428 -44.29 45.31 -3.25
CA GLY A 428 -45.63 45.77 -3.62
C GLY A 428 -45.73 46.40 -5.02
N ILE A 429 -44.62 46.47 -5.76
CA ILE A 429 -44.57 47.02 -7.11
C ILE A 429 -44.81 45.89 -8.10
N HIS A 430 -45.99 45.88 -8.73
CA HIS A 430 -46.39 44.82 -9.65
C HIS A 430 -45.94 45.13 -11.09
N SER A 431 -45.33 44.13 -11.73
CA SER A 431 -45.01 44.14 -13.17
C SER A 431 -46.06 43.32 -13.90
N TYR A 432 -46.99 44.00 -14.57
CA TYR A 432 -48.16 43.37 -15.19
C TYR A 432 -47.90 42.91 -16.62
N ASN A 433 -48.56 41.81 -16.98
CA ASN A 433 -48.77 41.44 -18.39
C ASN A 433 -49.66 42.46 -19.11
N GLU A 434 -49.79 42.30 -20.42
CA GLU A 434 -50.72 43.09 -21.22
C GLU A 434 -52.17 42.94 -20.74
N TRP A 435 -52.99 43.97 -21.02
CA TRP A 435 -54.41 43.97 -20.69
C TRP A 435 -55.19 42.97 -21.56
N GLN A 436 -55.99 42.13 -20.90
CA GLN A 436 -56.97 41.25 -21.53
C GLN A 436 -58.35 41.90 -21.45
N ILE A 437 -59.08 41.94 -22.58
CA ILE A 437 -60.38 42.62 -22.69
C ILE A 437 -61.51 41.61 -22.49
N ASN A 438 -62.47 41.96 -21.64
CA ASN A 438 -63.73 41.25 -21.49
C ASN A 438 -64.88 42.14 -22.02
N VAL A 439 -65.27 41.86 -23.26
CA VAL A 439 -66.27 42.65 -24.00
C VAL A 439 -67.66 42.56 -23.36
N SER A 440 -68.07 41.38 -22.89
CA SER A 440 -69.42 41.19 -22.30
C SER A 440 -69.58 41.90 -20.96
N ALA A 441 -68.49 42.08 -20.22
CA ALA A 441 -68.46 42.77 -18.94
C ALA A 441 -67.99 44.23 -19.02
N ASN A 442 -67.70 44.74 -20.23
CA ASN A 442 -67.14 46.08 -20.45
C ASN A 442 -65.91 46.41 -19.57
N THR A 443 -65.00 45.45 -19.39
CA THR A 443 -63.83 45.58 -18.50
C THR A 443 -62.55 45.11 -19.19
N LYS A 444 -61.41 45.56 -18.68
CA LYS A 444 -60.08 45.00 -18.99
C LYS A 444 -59.40 44.56 -17.71
N THR A 445 -58.69 43.42 -17.78
CA THR A 445 -57.95 42.82 -16.65
C THR A 445 -56.51 42.58 -17.04
N ARG A 446 -55.57 42.82 -16.13
CA ARG A 446 -54.16 42.40 -16.29
C ARG A 446 -53.64 41.77 -15.02
N SER A 447 -52.67 40.87 -15.15
CA SER A 447 -52.11 40.12 -14.02
C SER A 447 -50.60 40.29 -13.95
N CYS A 448 -50.06 40.48 -12.75
CA CYS A 448 -48.64 40.54 -12.47
C CYS A 448 -47.99 39.20 -12.80
N TYR A 449 -47.02 39.16 -13.71
CA TYR A 449 -46.38 37.90 -14.10
C TYR A 449 -45.46 37.33 -13.01
N ILE A 450 -45.13 38.15 -11.99
CA ILE A 450 -44.26 37.74 -10.87
C ILE A 450 -45.07 37.10 -9.73
N CYS A 451 -46.24 37.65 -9.38
CA CYS A 451 -47.02 37.18 -8.21
C CYS A 451 -48.47 36.76 -8.51
N GLY A 452 -48.96 36.95 -9.73
CA GLY A 452 -50.32 36.61 -10.11
C GLY A 452 -51.39 37.59 -9.62
N HIS A 453 -51.03 38.66 -8.90
CA HIS A 453 -51.97 39.71 -8.51
C HIS A 453 -52.60 40.33 -9.77
N SER A 454 -53.93 40.39 -9.82
CA SER A 454 -54.68 40.91 -10.95
C SER A 454 -55.45 42.18 -10.60
N GLU A 455 -55.56 43.08 -11.57
CA GLU A 455 -56.42 44.26 -11.48
C GLU A 455 -57.35 44.33 -12.68
N THR A 456 -58.55 44.83 -12.44
CA THR A 456 -59.62 44.96 -13.43
C THR A 456 -60.18 46.38 -13.38
N VAL A 457 -60.30 47.02 -14.54
CA VAL A 457 -60.86 48.37 -14.69
C VAL A 457 -61.88 48.41 -15.83
N SER A 458 -62.79 49.38 -15.80
CA SER A 458 -63.79 49.60 -16.86
C SER A 458 -63.13 50.01 -18.18
N ALA A 459 -63.65 49.52 -19.30
CA ALA A 459 -63.27 49.97 -20.64
C ALA A 459 -64.35 50.98 -21.13
N ASP A 460 -63.97 52.21 -21.51
CA ASP A 460 -64.93 53.18 -22.06
C ASP A 460 -65.23 52.84 -23.53
N LEU A 461 -66.26 52.00 -23.76
CA LEU A 461 -66.60 51.47 -25.09
C LEU A 461 -67.74 52.21 -25.83
N GLU A 462 -68.42 53.21 -25.25
CA GLU A 462 -69.65 53.75 -25.84
C GLU A 462 -69.51 54.94 -26.82
N ASN A 463 -68.35 55.61 -26.95
CA ASN A 463 -68.19 56.76 -27.89
C ASN A 463 -66.78 56.86 -28.52
N CYS A 464 -66.25 55.76 -29.06
CA CYS A 464 -64.93 55.80 -29.70
C CYS A 464 -65.01 56.18 -31.20
N THR A 465 -64.32 57.25 -31.59
CA THR A 465 -64.26 57.75 -33.00
C THR A 465 -63.26 56.98 -33.88
N HIS A 466 -62.43 56.11 -33.29
CA HIS A 466 -61.37 55.33 -33.96
C HIS A 466 -60.33 56.18 -34.73
N GLU A 467 -60.17 57.46 -34.39
CA GLU A 467 -59.23 58.37 -35.06
C GLU A 467 -57.76 58.15 -34.68
N ASN A 468 -57.51 57.52 -33.52
CA ASN A 468 -56.16 57.20 -33.06
C ASN A 468 -55.96 55.68 -33.14
N THR A 469 -55.06 55.23 -34.01
CA THR A 469 -54.73 53.83 -34.24
C THR A 469 -53.24 53.56 -34.08
N GLU A 470 -52.89 52.31 -33.76
CA GLU A 470 -51.52 51.81 -33.78
C GLU A 470 -51.49 50.38 -34.35
N LEU A 471 -50.35 50.00 -34.94
CA LEU A 471 -50.13 48.65 -35.42
C LEU A 471 -49.75 47.72 -34.27
N ARG A 472 -50.54 46.67 -34.06
CA ARG A 472 -50.29 45.60 -33.08
C ARG A 472 -50.06 44.27 -33.75
N ASN A 473 -49.39 43.34 -33.07
CA ASN A 473 -49.10 41.99 -33.57
C ASN A 473 -48.24 41.96 -34.84
N GLN A 474 -47.53 43.04 -35.17
CA GLN A 474 -46.64 43.05 -36.32
C GLN A 474 -45.48 42.09 -36.08
N VAL A 475 -45.24 41.19 -37.03
CA VAL A 475 -44.14 40.23 -37.00
C VAL A 475 -43.46 40.26 -38.37
N ALA A 476 -42.18 40.61 -38.41
CA ALA A 476 -41.43 40.53 -39.66
C ALA A 476 -41.31 39.06 -40.11
N ALA A 477 -41.43 38.81 -41.42
CA ALA A 477 -41.18 37.48 -41.97
C ALA A 477 -39.68 37.16 -41.89
N THR A 478 -39.35 35.91 -41.58
CA THR A 478 -37.97 35.40 -41.59
C THR A 478 -37.79 34.40 -42.74
N CYS A 479 -36.57 33.88 -42.90
CA CYS A 479 -36.28 32.88 -43.95
C CYS A 479 -37.10 31.59 -43.83
N GLY A 480 -37.52 31.21 -42.61
CA GLY A 480 -38.30 29.99 -42.36
C GLY A 480 -39.70 30.17 -41.77
N LYS A 481 -40.09 31.39 -41.37
CA LYS A 481 -41.43 31.65 -40.77
C LYS A 481 -42.10 32.83 -41.46
N ALA A 482 -43.38 32.64 -41.80
CA ALA A 482 -44.23 33.72 -42.29
C ALA A 482 -44.37 34.82 -41.22
N GLY A 483 -44.37 36.07 -41.65
CA GLY A 483 -44.63 37.23 -40.82
C GLY A 483 -46.10 37.66 -40.88
N TYR A 484 -46.40 38.78 -40.23
CA TYR A 484 -47.72 39.42 -40.22
C TYR A 484 -47.54 40.93 -40.25
N THR A 485 -48.28 41.64 -41.12
CA THR A 485 -48.14 43.10 -41.26
C THR A 485 -48.56 43.88 -40.01
N GLY A 486 -49.30 43.24 -39.09
CA GLY A 486 -49.91 43.84 -37.91
C GLY A 486 -51.35 44.29 -38.16
N ASP A 487 -52.17 44.23 -37.13
CA ASP A 487 -53.54 44.77 -37.10
C ASP A 487 -53.49 46.25 -36.72
N GLU A 488 -54.23 47.09 -37.43
CA GLU A 488 -54.44 48.47 -37.03
C GLU A 488 -55.54 48.51 -35.97
N CYS A 489 -55.15 48.75 -34.72
CA CYS A 489 -56.03 48.76 -33.56
C CYS A 489 -56.21 50.18 -33.05
N CYS A 490 -57.42 50.56 -32.68
CA CYS A 490 -57.65 51.85 -32.06
C CYS A 490 -56.98 51.94 -30.67
N THR A 491 -56.22 52.98 -30.37
CA THR A 491 -55.52 53.13 -29.09
C THR A 491 -56.45 53.49 -27.91
N VAL A 492 -57.70 53.84 -28.20
CA VAL A 492 -58.72 54.24 -27.22
C VAL A 492 -59.58 53.04 -26.81
N CYS A 493 -60.21 52.35 -27.76
CA CYS A 493 -61.09 51.20 -27.48
C CYS A 493 -60.45 49.83 -27.77
N TYR A 494 -59.25 49.81 -28.38
CA TYR A 494 -58.48 48.60 -28.70
C TYR A 494 -59.17 47.62 -29.66
N GLN A 495 -60.25 48.05 -30.33
CA GLN A 495 -60.85 47.30 -31.44
C GLN A 495 -59.95 47.32 -32.67
N VAL A 496 -59.92 46.20 -33.39
CA VAL A 496 -59.25 46.11 -34.69
C VAL A 496 -60.06 46.92 -35.70
N VAL A 497 -59.47 48.01 -36.17
CA VAL A 497 -60.04 48.89 -37.20
C VAL A 497 -59.77 48.31 -38.58
N VAL A 498 -58.54 47.83 -38.80
CA VAL A 498 -58.13 47.15 -40.04
C VAL A 498 -57.32 45.93 -39.69
N LYS A 499 -57.68 44.77 -40.25
CA LYS A 499 -56.97 43.52 -40.02
C LYS A 499 -55.75 43.41 -40.93
N GLY A 500 -54.62 43.01 -40.36
CA GLY A 500 -53.39 42.75 -41.09
C GLY A 500 -53.46 41.54 -42.02
N THR A 501 -52.42 41.39 -42.85
CA THR A 501 -52.27 40.26 -43.76
C THR A 501 -50.99 39.48 -43.47
N ALA A 502 -51.00 38.18 -43.77
CA ALA A 502 -49.83 37.34 -43.65
C ALA A 502 -48.75 37.75 -44.68
N ILE A 503 -47.50 37.77 -44.23
CA ILE A 503 -46.32 37.99 -45.07
C ILE A 503 -45.68 36.61 -45.27
N ALA A 504 -45.49 36.16 -46.50
CA ALA A 504 -44.82 34.88 -46.76
C ALA A 504 -43.39 34.88 -46.21
N ALA A 505 -42.89 33.71 -45.79
CA ALA A 505 -41.50 33.54 -45.41
C ALA A 505 -40.58 33.94 -46.57
N THR A 506 -39.42 34.54 -46.28
CA THR A 506 -38.55 35.09 -47.32
C THR A 506 -37.81 34.03 -48.12
N GLY A 507 -37.68 32.81 -47.61
CA GLY A 507 -37.07 31.65 -48.28
C GLY A 507 -35.55 31.73 -48.49
N ASN A 508 -34.92 32.86 -48.17
CA ASN A 508 -33.49 33.09 -48.36
C ASN A 508 -32.72 32.67 -47.10
N HIS A 509 -32.28 31.42 -47.05
CA HIS A 509 -31.48 30.89 -45.95
C HIS A 509 -30.01 31.32 -46.04
N ASN A 510 -29.45 31.78 -44.93
CA ASN A 510 -28.03 32.12 -44.80
C ASN A 510 -27.30 31.01 -44.03
N PHE A 511 -26.80 30.02 -44.76
CA PHE A 511 -26.10 28.87 -44.18
C PHE A 511 -24.63 29.22 -43.89
N GLY A 512 -24.23 29.09 -42.63
CA GLY A 512 -22.88 29.39 -42.14
C GLY A 512 -21.84 28.32 -42.48
N GLU A 513 -20.72 28.29 -41.75
CA GLU A 513 -19.64 27.32 -41.98
C GLU A 513 -20.10 25.86 -41.83
N VAL A 514 -19.48 24.96 -42.61
CA VAL A 514 -19.78 23.53 -42.56
C VAL A 514 -19.14 22.92 -41.32
N VAL A 515 -19.95 22.33 -40.45
CA VAL A 515 -19.48 21.49 -39.35
C VAL A 515 -19.29 20.07 -39.87
N ILE A 516 -18.06 19.56 -39.84
CA ILE A 516 -17.71 18.21 -40.32
C ILE A 516 -18.27 17.16 -39.36
N ILE A 517 -19.02 16.19 -39.88
CA ILE A 517 -19.56 15.04 -39.12
C ILE A 517 -18.73 13.78 -39.42
N VAL A 518 -18.45 13.53 -40.69
CA VAL A 518 -17.55 12.47 -41.15
C VAL A 518 -16.51 13.12 -42.06
N ALA A 519 -15.23 13.02 -41.69
CA ALA A 519 -14.17 13.57 -42.50
C ALA A 519 -14.05 12.81 -43.84
N PRO A 520 -13.85 13.51 -44.98
CA PRO A 520 -13.57 12.84 -46.25
C PRO A 520 -12.22 12.11 -46.18
N THR A 521 -12.13 10.94 -46.81
CA THR A 521 -10.87 10.24 -47.02
C THR A 521 -10.43 10.40 -48.47
N TYR A 522 -9.31 9.79 -48.86
CA TYR A 522 -8.84 9.83 -50.25
C TYR A 522 -9.74 9.06 -51.23
N ILE A 523 -10.59 8.15 -50.73
CA ILE A 523 -11.43 7.28 -51.57
C ILE A 523 -12.93 7.36 -51.24
N HIS A 524 -13.29 8.00 -50.13
CA HIS A 524 -14.69 8.16 -49.71
C HIS A 524 -15.02 9.62 -49.41
N GLU A 525 -16.20 10.04 -49.87
CA GLU A 525 -16.77 11.35 -49.55
C GLU A 525 -17.03 11.47 -48.04
N GLY A 526 -16.78 12.66 -47.51
CA GLY A 526 -17.15 13.03 -46.16
C GLY A 526 -18.55 13.62 -46.09
N SER A 527 -19.03 13.92 -44.89
CA SER A 527 -20.29 14.63 -44.70
C SER A 527 -20.18 15.68 -43.61
N GLY A 528 -20.88 16.79 -43.79
CA GLY A 528 -21.01 17.86 -42.82
C GLY A 528 -22.43 18.42 -42.80
N LYS A 529 -22.70 19.33 -41.88
CA LYS A 529 -23.97 20.06 -41.81
C LYS A 529 -23.71 21.56 -41.73
N GLN A 530 -24.60 22.34 -42.35
CA GLN A 530 -24.67 23.80 -42.19
C GLN A 530 -26.01 24.15 -41.58
N ALA A 531 -25.99 24.92 -40.49
CA ALA A 531 -27.17 25.53 -39.91
C ALA A 531 -27.35 26.95 -40.49
N CYS A 532 -28.61 27.33 -40.72
CA CYS A 532 -28.94 28.71 -41.05
C CYS A 532 -28.73 29.59 -39.81
N SER A 533 -28.10 30.75 -39.94
CA SER A 533 -27.93 31.67 -38.80
C SER A 533 -29.25 32.31 -38.34
N ASP A 534 -30.23 32.32 -39.24
CA ASP A 534 -31.46 33.11 -39.09
C ASP A 534 -32.71 32.23 -38.88
N CYS A 535 -32.56 30.89 -38.95
CA CYS A 535 -33.62 29.93 -38.61
C CYS A 535 -33.06 28.55 -38.24
N ASP A 536 -33.93 27.67 -37.73
CA ASP A 536 -33.55 26.32 -37.28
C ASP A 536 -33.32 25.30 -38.42
N GLU A 537 -33.30 25.74 -39.68
CA GLU A 537 -33.09 24.87 -40.83
C GLU A 537 -31.63 24.42 -40.91
N VAL A 538 -31.42 23.11 -41.08
CA VAL A 538 -30.09 22.50 -41.19
C VAL A 538 -30.04 21.65 -42.45
N LYS A 539 -29.08 21.94 -43.33
CA LYS A 539 -28.83 21.12 -44.52
C LYS A 539 -27.58 20.27 -44.37
N THR A 540 -27.64 19.05 -44.90
CA THR A 540 -26.48 18.17 -45.02
C THR A 540 -25.68 18.54 -46.26
N VAL A 541 -24.36 18.59 -46.12
CA VAL A 541 -23.41 18.91 -47.19
C VAL A 541 -22.49 17.71 -47.36
N THR A 542 -22.36 17.22 -48.59
CA THR A 542 -21.38 16.20 -48.94
C THR A 542 -20.02 16.86 -49.18
N LEU A 543 -18.96 16.34 -48.56
CA LEU A 543 -17.59 16.82 -48.72
C LEU A 543 -16.87 15.92 -49.72
N SER A 544 -16.28 16.52 -50.76
CA SER A 544 -15.53 15.76 -51.76
C SER A 544 -14.34 15.01 -51.13
N PRO A 545 -13.92 13.86 -51.70
CA PRO A 545 -12.75 13.12 -51.22
C PRO A 545 -11.49 13.99 -51.30
N LEU A 546 -10.50 13.70 -50.46
CA LEU A 546 -9.23 14.41 -50.45
C LEU A 546 -8.50 14.19 -51.78
N ALA A 547 -8.08 15.28 -52.44
CA ALA A 547 -7.40 15.20 -53.74
C ALA A 547 -5.94 14.70 -53.60
N THR A 548 -5.50 13.84 -54.52
CA THR A 548 -4.09 13.45 -54.66
C THR A 548 -3.57 13.70 -56.07
N ASP A 549 -2.46 14.43 -56.19
CA ASP A 549 -1.73 14.67 -57.44
C ASP A 549 -0.72 13.54 -57.75
N GLY A 550 -1.06 12.27 -57.48
CA GLY A 550 -0.18 11.12 -57.74
C GLY A 550 -0.66 9.76 -57.18
N GLU A 551 0.04 8.68 -57.52
CA GLU A 551 -0.19 7.33 -56.98
C GLU A 551 0.00 7.32 -55.45
N LEU A 552 -0.98 6.80 -54.72
CA LEU A 552 -0.96 6.68 -53.26
C LEU A 552 0.11 5.68 -52.81
N THR A 553 0.87 6.00 -51.77
CA THR A 553 1.81 5.04 -51.17
C THR A 553 1.06 3.95 -50.39
N VAL A 554 1.69 2.77 -50.22
CA VAL A 554 1.10 1.65 -49.46
C VAL A 554 0.75 2.06 -48.02
N GLU A 555 1.55 2.95 -47.41
CA GLU A 555 1.30 3.48 -46.06
C GLU A 555 0.06 4.38 -46.00
N GLN A 556 -0.18 5.19 -47.06
CA GLN A 556 -1.37 6.03 -47.17
C GLN A 556 -2.65 5.18 -47.34
N LEU A 557 -2.57 4.09 -48.12
CA LEU A 557 -3.65 3.12 -48.27
C LEU A 557 -3.98 2.40 -46.94
N ILE A 558 -2.96 1.99 -46.18
CA ILE A 558 -3.15 1.32 -44.88
C ILE A 558 -3.81 2.26 -43.85
N SER A 559 -3.47 3.55 -43.86
CA SER A 559 -4.10 4.53 -42.95
C SER A 559 -5.59 4.81 -43.25
N CYS A 560 -6.07 4.41 -44.42
CA CYS A 560 -7.46 4.58 -44.86
C CYS A 560 -8.36 3.38 -44.54
N LEU A 561 -7.81 2.32 -43.95
CA LEU A 561 -8.54 1.08 -43.64
C LEU A 561 -8.85 1.04 -42.13
N ASP A 562 -10.12 0.87 -41.80
CA ASP A 562 -10.59 0.93 -40.41
C ASP A 562 -10.37 -0.38 -39.65
N SER A 563 -10.19 -1.50 -40.35
CA SER A 563 -10.02 -2.82 -39.72
C SER A 563 -8.66 -3.46 -40.00
N ASP A 564 -8.12 -4.14 -38.99
CA ASP A 564 -6.85 -4.86 -39.12
C ASP A 564 -6.94 -6.03 -40.11
N ALA A 565 -8.14 -6.60 -40.30
CA ALA A 565 -8.38 -7.64 -41.30
C ALA A 565 -8.20 -7.13 -42.75
N GLU A 566 -8.67 -5.91 -43.05
CA GLU A 566 -8.50 -5.30 -44.38
C GLU A 566 -7.04 -4.92 -44.64
N LYS A 567 -6.34 -4.43 -43.61
CA LYS A 567 -4.90 -4.13 -43.69
C LYS A 567 -4.08 -5.38 -44.00
N ILE A 568 -4.38 -6.49 -43.31
CA ILE A 568 -3.71 -7.78 -43.53
C ILE A 568 -3.99 -8.31 -44.94
N LEU A 569 -5.24 -8.21 -45.43
CA LEU A 569 -5.59 -8.64 -46.78
C LEU A 569 -4.86 -7.84 -47.86
N LEU A 570 -4.75 -6.51 -47.71
CA LEU A 570 -4.02 -5.65 -48.64
C LEU A 570 -2.52 -6.01 -48.69
N LEU A 571 -1.90 -6.23 -47.53
CA LEU A 571 -0.49 -6.63 -47.42
C LEU A 571 -0.22 -7.99 -48.07
N LEU A 572 -1.13 -8.96 -47.91
CA LEU A 572 -1.07 -10.27 -48.57
C LEU A 572 -1.19 -10.16 -50.10
N THR A 573 -2.06 -9.26 -50.58
CA THR A 573 -2.32 -9.09 -52.02
C THR A 573 -1.15 -8.43 -52.75
N LEU A 574 -0.36 -7.61 -52.05
CA LEU A 574 0.84 -6.94 -52.58
C LEU A 574 2.12 -7.81 -52.51
N GLY A 575 2.05 -9.05 -52.01
CA GLY A 575 3.16 -10.00 -52.02
C GLY A 575 4.32 -9.65 -51.08
N MET A 576 4.10 -8.76 -50.09
CA MET A 576 5.12 -8.30 -49.16
C MET A 576 5.22 -9.22 -47.92
N THR A 577 5.69 -10.46 -48.08
CA THR A 577 5.69 -11.45 -46.99
C THR A 577 6.94 -11.47 -46.10
N ASP A 578 8.02 -10.78 -46.45
CA ASP A 578 9.34 -11.08 -45.83
C ASP A 578 9.86 -10.09 -44.76
N ARG A 579 9.10 -9.08 -44.32
CA ARG A 579 9.57 -8.21 -43.21
C ARG A 579 8.57 -7.80 -42.14
N PHE A 580 7.27 -7.98 -42.34
CA PHE A 580 6.26 -7.54 -41.36
C PHE A 580 5.41 -8.68 -40.77
N PHE A 581 5.58 -9.91 -41.23
CA PHE A 581 4.79 -11.05 -40.74
C PHE A 581 5.17 -11.53 -39.33
N VAL A 582 6.33 -11.15 -38.81
CA VAL A 582 6.82 -11.62 -37.51
C VAL A 582 6.30 -10.78 -36.33
N ASP A 583 6.02 -9.48 -36.52
CA ASP A 583 5.56 -8.62 -35.42
C ASP A 583 4.03 -8.63 -35.22
N ALA A 584 3.25 -9.06 -36.20
CA ALA A 584 1.78 -9.04 -36.12
C ALA A 584 1.15 -10.28 -35.43
N ILE A 585 1.91 -11.36 -35.19
CA ILE A 585 1.41 -12.57 -34.50
C ILE A 585 1.77 -12.57 -32.99
N SER A 586 2.47 -11.55 -32.50
CA SER A 586 2.92 -11.47 -31.09
C SER A 586 2.08 -10.56 -30.17
N LYS A 587 0.88 -10.12 -30.58
CA LYS A 587 -0.05 -9.39 -29.69
C LYS A 587 -1.45 -9.97 -29.71
#